data_AF-A0A7X5AQ91-F1
#
_entry.id   AF-A0A7X5AQ91-F1
#
_cell.length_a   1.000
_cell.length_b   1.000
_cell.length_c   1.000
_cell.angle_alpha   90.00
_cell.angle_beta   90.00
_cell.angle_gamma   90.00
#
_symmetry.space_group_name_H-M   'P 1'
#
loop_
_entity.id
_entity.type
_entity.pdbx_description
1 polymer ?
#
loop_
_entity_poly.entity_id
_entity_poly.type
_entity_poly.pdbx_seq_one_letter_code
_entity_poly.pdbx_strand_id
1 'polypeptide(L)'
;MATATKLRSNQKTKLYRWNWTGKGPGGRKVGGEIIAAQKQEVERILGGQNIIVKNVRRKGGIGGGMGKIKPRDIMLFARQMATMIRAGVPILQAFQVVAESMKKPAMSALVQELMNDVGAGASFSEAMQRHPQHFDKLFCNLVAAGEQSGSLDRMLERVATYKEKVESLKSRVKKALWYPAAVIAVGIGVTALLLIKVVPQFESLFHGFGAELPAMTRMTISLSEFAQAYWWWFIVGIAAFIFFIRTGVKRSESFAYRMHAWSLKIPVIGQILDKSAVARYSRTLATTFGAGVPLVEALDTAAGATGNKVYERAVGQIREDVATGQQLAFAMRMTEQFPPLAVQMVGIGEEAGSLDAMLNRVADYYEEEVDNMVDTLTSLLEPFIIVVLGVLVGGLVISMYLPIFELGSVI
;
A
#
# COMPACT_ATOMS: atom_id res chain seq x y z
N MET A 1 -13.46 4.17 56.92
CA MET A 1 -14.07 4.39 55.60
C MET A 1 -12.99 4.89 54.66
N ALA A 2 -12.44 3.99 53.83
CA ALA A 2 -11.34 4.30 52.91
C ALA A 2 -11.92 4.74 51.55
N THR A 3 -11.60 5.96 51.16
CA THR A 3 -12.03 6.56 49.89
C THR A 3 -11.26 5.95 48.74
N ALA A 4 -11.96 5.22 47.87
CA ALA A 4 -11.39 4.62 46.68
C ALA A 4 -10.95 5.70 45.67
N THR A 5 -9.64 5.82 45.48
CA THR A 5 -9.03 6.62 44.41
C THR A 5 -9.38 6.01 43.05
N LYS A 6 -10.32 6.63 42.34
CA LYS A 6 -10.60 6.35 40.92
C LYS A 6 -9.31 6.48 40.10
N LEU A 7 -8.88 5.38 39.50
CA LEU A 7 -7.87 5.34 38.43
C LEU A 7 -8.22 6.39 37.37
N ARG A 8 -7.33 7.37 37.18
CA ARG A 8 -7.47 8.40 36.15
C ARG A 8 -7.47 7.72 34.78
N SER A 9 -8.55 7.92 34.02
CA SER A 9 -8.65 7.51 32.63
C SER A 9 -7.49 8.08 31.81
N ASN A 10 -6.77 7.20 31.11
CA ASN A 10 -5.66 7.51 30.23
C ASN A 10 -6.10 8.50 29.12
N GLN A 11 -5.80 9.79 29.27
CA GLN A 11 -6.09 10.79 28.24
C GLN A 11 -5.14 10.55 27.07
N LYS A 12 -5.65 10.02 25.95
CA LYS A 12 -4.90 9.89 24.69
C LYS A 12 -4.24 11.24 24.34
N THR A 13 -2.92 11.32 24.44
CA THR A 13 -2.14 12.52 24.16
C THR A 13 -2.34 12.93 22.70
N LYS A 14 -3.14 13.97 22.45
CA LYS A 14 -3.36 14.49 21.10
C LYS A 14 -2.17 15.36 20.71
N LEU A 15 -1.27 14.81 19.88
CA LEU A 15 -0.17 15.58 19.31
C LEU A 15 -0.60 16.36 18.07
N TYR A 16 -0.07 17.58 17.92
CA TYR A 16 -0.32 18.42 16.76
C TYR A 16 0.98 18.86 16.11
N ARG A 17 0.91 19.18 14.82
CA ARG A 17 2.01 19.77 14.08
C ARG A 17 1.97 21.29 14.21
N TRP A 18 3.09 21.86 14.62
CA TRP A 18 3.27 23.30 14.82
C TRP A 18 4.36 23.80 13.89
N ASN A 19 4.04 24.83 13.10
CA ASN A 19 5.03 25.58 12.34
C ASN A 19 5.53 26.72 13.22
N TRP A 20 6.85 26.84 13.33
CA TRP A 20 7.46 27.86 14.15
C TRP A 20 8.53 28.61 13.36
N THR A 21 8.70 29.89 13.71
CA THR A 21 9.81 30.72 13.25
C THR A 21 10.41 31.45 14.44
N GLY A 22 11.73 31.60 14.43
CA GLY A 22 12.49 32.18 15.53
C GLY A 22 13.85 32.71 15.08
N LYS A 23 14.65 33.12 16.05
CA LYS A 23 16.06 33.49 15.87
C LYS A 23 16.94 32.50 16.63
N GLY A 24 17.89 31.89 15.93
CA GLY A 24 18.86 30.98 16.54
C GLY A 24 20.07 31.70 17.13
N PRO A 25 21.03 30.95 17.70
CA PRO A 25 22.29 31.49 18.19
C PRO A 25 23.01 32.28 17.08
N GLY A 26 23.22 33.58 17.29
CA GLY A 26 23.77 34.49 16.26
C GLY A 26 22.73 35.28 15.45
N GLY A 27 21.46 35.29 15.84
CA GLY A 27 20.44 36.18 15.25
C GLY A 27 19.89 35.75 13.88
N ARG A 28 20.37 34.62 13.33
CA ARG A 28 19.87 34.02 12.08
C ARG A 28 18.41 33.60 12.24
N LYS A 29 17.58 33.96 11.26
CA LYS A 29 16.18 33.49 11.20
C LYS A 29 16.19 31.99 10.93
N VAL A 30 15.57 31.23 11.81
CA VAL A 30 15.40 29.78 11.70
C VAL A 30 13.91 29.46 11.80
N GLY A 31 13.48 28.40 11.13
CA GLY A 31 12.10 27.96 11.18
C GLY A 31 12.02 26.48 10.89
N GLY A 32 10.95 25.86 11.35
CA GLY A 32 10.76 24.43 11.22
C GLY A 32 9.36 23.98 11.60
N GLU A 33 9.16 22.68 11.55
CA GLU A 33 7.96 22.02 12.04
C GLU A 33 8.33 21.19 13.27
N ILE A 34 7.50 21.23 14.30
CA ILE A 34 7.65 20.39 15.50
C ILE A 34 6.32 19.77 15.88
N ILE A 35 6.37 18.58 16.48
CA ILE A 35 5.22 17.85 16.97
C ILE A 35 5.16 18.01 18.49
N ALA A 36 4.05 18.54 19.00
CA ALA A 36 3.85 18.76 20.44
C ALA A 36 2.36 18.76 20.78
N ALA A 37 2.02 18.46 22.04
CA ALA A 37 0.63 18.48 22.50
C ALA A 37 0.12 19.93 22.62
N GLN A 38 0.97 20.85 23.07
CA GLN A 38 0.62 22.24 23.35
C GLN A 38 1.66 23.22 22.83
N LYS A 39 1.24 24.48 22.66
CA LYS A 39 2.14 25.56 22.22
C LYS A 39 3.26 25.83 23.24
N GLN A 40 2.98 25.75 24.55
CA GLN A 40 4.01 25.96 25.58
C GLN A 40 5.13 24.92 25.49
N GLU A 41 4.81 23.69 25.12
CA GLU A 41 5.79 22.62 24.94
C GLU A 41 6.73 22.90 23.76
N VAL A 42 6.20 23.46 22.66
CA VAL A 42 7.00 23.94 21.53
C VAL A 42 7.98 25.02 21.96
N GLU A 43 7.50 26.02 22.70
CA GLU A 43 8.33 27.11 23.20
C GLU A 43 9.41 26.61 24.18
N ARG A 44 9.09 25.62 25.02
CA ARG A 44 10.05 24.99 25.93
C ARG A 44 11.14 24.23 25.18
N ILE A 45 10.78 23.42 24.18
CA ILE A 45 11.75 22.64 23.40
C ILE A 45 12.68 23.58 22.61
N LEU A 46 12.13 24.60 21.97
CA LEU A 46 12.91 25.58 21.20
C LEU A 46 13.76 26.48 22.11
N GLY A 47 13.25 26.84 23.28
CA GLY A 47 14.01 27.57 24.30
C GLY A 47 15.24 26.80 24.76
N GLY A 48 15.13 25.48 24.95
CA GLY A 48 16.26 24.60 25.28
C GLY A 48 17.33 24.52 24.18
N GLN A 49 17.00 24.89 22.94
CA GLN A 49 17.93 24.96 21.80
C GLN A 49 18.49 26.38 21.59
N ASN A 50 18.31 27.30 22.54
CA ASN A 50 18.67 28.72 22.42
C ASN A 50 18.00 29.42 21.22
N ILE A 51 16.77 29.03 20.89
CA ILE A 51 15.98 29.63 19.82
C ILE A 51 14.92 30.54 20.42
N ILE A 52 15.01 31.84 20.12
CA ILE A 52 13.99 32.82 20.52
C ILE A 52 12.82 32.72 19.54
N VAL A 53 11.73 32.15 20.02
CA VAL A 53 10.52 31.91 19.23
C VAL A 53 9.80 33.23 18.94
N LYS A 54 9.53 33.53 17.67
CA LYS A 54 8.77 34.72 17.25
C LYS A 54 7.32 34.41 16.93
N ASN A 55 7.06 33.28 16.29
CA ASN A 55 5.73 32.89 15.87
C ASN A 55 5.61 31.37 15.95
N VAL A 56 4.51 30.88 16.53
CA VAL A 56 4.14 29.47 16.54
C VAL A 56 2.69 29.39 16.11
N ARG A 57 2.45 28.67 15.02
CA ARG A 57 1.10 28.44 14.49
C ARG A 57 0.86 26.97 14.33
N ARG A 58 -0.29 26.50 14.81
CA ARG A 58 -0.75 25.14 14.55
C ARG A 58 -1.01 25.01 13.05
N LYS A 59 -0.45 23.98 12.42
CA LYS A 59 -0.72 23.70 11.01
C LYS A 59 -2.15 23.16 10.91
N GLY A 60 -3.03 23.89 10.23
CA GLY A 60 -4.41 23.47 9.93
C GLY A 60 -4.56 22.88 8.51
N GLY A 61 -5.68 22.23 8.22
CA GLY A 61 -6.04 21.77 6.87
C GLY A 61 -5.53 20.37 6.46
N ILE A 62 -5.58 20.09 5.15
CA ILE A 62 -5.30 18.78 4.50
C ILE A 62 -3.88 18.22 4.79
N GLY A 63 -2.97 19.02 5.33
CA GLY A 63 -1.62 18.61 5.77
C GLY A 63 -1.28 18.91 7.24
N GLY A 64 -2.26 19.38 8.04
CA GLY A 64 -2.07 19.79 9.44
C GLY A 64 -2.61 18.83 10.50
N GLY A 65 -3.39 17.82 10.09
CA GLY A 65 -3.91 16.80 10.99
C GLY A 65 -2.84 15.82 11.48
N MET A 66 -3.20 14.95 12.44
CA MET A 66 -2.31 13.91 12.97
C MET A 66 -1.77 12.94 11.90
N GLY A 67 -2.44 12.87 10.75
CA GLY A 67 -2.14 11.93 9.67
C GLY A 67 -2.61 10.51 10.03
N LYS A 68 -2.87 9.68 9.02
CA LYS A 68 -3.19 8.27 9.22
C LYS A 68 -1.91 7.44 9.26
N ILE A 69 -1.79 6.57 10.26
CA ILE A 69 -0.74 5.56 10.35
C ILE A 69 -0.92 4.57 9.19
N LYS A 70 0.14 4.40 8.39
CA LYS A 70 0.22 3.51 7.24
C LYS A 70 1.18 2.36 7.57
N PRO A 71 1.07 1.20 6.90
CA PRO A 71 1.99 0.07 7.10
C PRO A 71 3.47 0.45 6.99
N ARG A 72 3.83 1.34 6.04
CA ARG A 72 5.18 1.89 5.92
C ARG A 72 5.68 2.60 7.17
N ASP A 73 4.82 3.27 7.94
CA ASP A 73 5.25 3.93 9.19
C ASP A 73 5.58 2.90 10.27
N ILE A 74 4.81 1.80 10.35
CA ILE A 74 5.08 0.68 11.27
C ILE A 74 6.37 -0.05 10.88
N MET A 75 6.62 -0.24 9.57
CA MET A 75 7.88 -0.80 9.08
C MET A 75 9.08 0.07 9.50
N LEU A 76 8.99 1.39 9.32
CA LEU A 76 10.05 2.32 9.74
C LEU A 76 10.27 2.28 11.26
N PHE A 77 9.20 2.23 12.04
CA PHE A 77 9.28 2.03 13.49
C PHE A 77 10.01 0.73 13.85
N ALA A 78 9.63 -0.39 13.26
CA ALA A 78 10.25 -1.68 13.52
C ALA A 78 11.75 -1.65 13.19
N ARG A 79 12.12 -1.09 12.02
CA ARG A 79 13.53 -0.94 11.62
C ARG A 79 14.32 -0.06 12.57
N GLN A 80 13.80 1.10 12.94
CA GLN A 80 14.49 2.01 13.85
C GLN A 80 14.64 1.43 15.25
N MET A 81 13.58 0.79 15.79
CA MET A 81 13.68 0.08 17.07
C MET A 81 14.72 -1.04 17.01
N ALA A 82 14.72 -1.86 15.95
CA ALA A 82 15.73 -2.91 15.76
C ALA A 82 17.16 -2.34 15.77
N THR A 83 17.40 -1.25 15.03
CA THR A 83 18.71 -0.59 15.00
C THR A 83 19.13 -0.04 16.36
N MET A 84 18.23 0.63 17.08
CA MET A 84 18.54 1.22 18.39
C MET A 84 18.83 0.15 19.45
N ILE A 85 17.99 -0.90 19.52
CA ILE A 85 18.18 -2.00 20.46
C ILE A 85 19.46 -2.78 20.15
N ARG A 86 19.75 -3.03 18.86
CA ARG A 86 21.01 -3.67 18.44
C ARG A 86 22.25 -2.83 18.76
N ALA A 87 22.13 -1.50 18.77
CA ALA A 87 23.19 -0.59 19.21
C ALA A 87 23.35 -0.53 20.74
N GLY A 88 22.55 -1.29 21.50
CA GLY A 88 22.60 -1.33 22.96
C GLY A 88 21.92 -0.13 23.63
N VAL A 89 21.14 0.67 22.88
CA VAL A 89 20.42 1.81 23.47
C VAL A 89 19.28 1.31 24.36
N PRO A 90 19.14 1.80 25.61
CA PRO A 90 18.04 1.44 26.48
C PRO A 90 16.67 1.65 25.83
N ILE A 91 15.73 0.72 26.04
CA ILE A 91 14.45 0.68 25.32
C ILE A 91 13.64 1.98 25.42
N LEU A 92 13.58 2.61 26.60
CA LEU A 92 12.88 3.87 26.80
C LEU A 92 13.52 5.02 26.02
N GLN A 93 14.86 5.06 25.97
CA GLN A 93 15.59 6.05 25.18
C GLN A 93 15.41 5.79 23.68
N ALA A 94 15.41 4.52 23.26
CA ALA A 94 15.12 4.14 21.88
C ALA A 94 13.73 4.64 21.46
N PHE A 95 12.69 4.41 22.27
CA PHE A 95 11.35 4.92 22.02
C PHE A 95 11.30 6.44 21.87
N GLN A 96 11.98 7.19 22.75
CA GLN A 96 12.03 8.65 22.69
C GLN A 96 12.62 9.13 21.34
N VAL A 97 13.79 8.60 20.97
CA VAL A 97 14.48 8.98 19.70
C VAL A 97 13.62 8.60 18.49
N VAL A 98 13.02 7.41 18.52
CA VAL A 98 12.14 6.94 17.45
C VAL A 98 10.91 7.84 17.33
N ALA A 99 10.25 8.20 18.44
CA ALA A 99 9.09 9.08 18.46
C ALA A 99 9.38 10.47 17.87
N GLU A 100 10.58 11.03 18.12
CA GLU A 100 11.03 12.30 17.58
C GLU A 100 11.34 12.23 16.08
N SER A 101 11.83 11.08 15.60
CA SER A 101 12.11 10.88 14.17
C SER A 101 10.85 10.69 13.31
N MET A 102 9.70 10.39 13.94
CA MET A 102 8.44 10.13 13.23
C MET A 102 7.85 11.40 12.62
N LYS A 103 7.71 11.40 11.30
CA LYS A 103 7.14 12.55 10.57
C LYS A 103 5.66 12.80 10.92
N LYS A 104 4.89 11.76 11.25
CA LYS A 104 3.44 11.87 11.48
C LYS A 104 3.13 12.02 12.97
N PRO A 105 2.36 13.03 13.40
CA PRO A 105 1.96 13.18 14.79
C PRO A 105 1.21 11.96 15.34
N ALA A 106 0.37 11.29 14.55
CA ALA A 106 -0.30 10.06 14.99
C ALA A 106 0.68 8.95 15.35
N MET A 107 1.74 8.78 14.54
CA MET A 107 2.74 7.74 14.79
C MET A 107 3.62 8.10 15.97
N SER A 108 4.05 9.37 16.08
CA SER A 108 4.78 9.86 17.25
C SER A 108 3.97 9.67 18.54
N ALA A 109 2.66 9.95 18.51
CA ALA A 109 1.77 9.75 19.65
C ALA A 109 1.64 8.27 20.03
N LEU A 110 1.52 7.37 19.05
CA LEU A 110 1.50 5.93 19.29
C LEU A 110 2.80 5.46 19.95
N VAL A 111 3.96 5.90 19.45
CA VAL A 111 5.26 5.54 20.02
C VAL A 111 5.43 6.08 21.44
N GLN A 112 4.94 7.30 21.72
CA GLN A 112 4.92 7.85 23.08
C GLN A 112 3.96 7.08 24.01
N GLU A 113 2.82 6.61 23.50
CA GLU A 113 1.89 5.76 24.26
C GLU A 113 2.56 4.42 24.64
N LEU A 114 3.23 3.78 23.68
CA LEU A 114 4.04 2.57 23.94
C LEU A 114 5.16 2.84 24.96
N MET A 115 5.87 3.97 24.82
CA MET A 115 6.92 4.36 25.76
C MET A 115 6.40 4.53 27.19
N ASN A 116 5.24 5.18 27.34
CA ASN A 116 4.62 5.41 28.64
C ASN A 116 4.15 4.10 29.27
N ASP A 117 3.59 3.19 28.47
CA ASP A 117 3.16 1.87 28.92
C ASP A 117 4.36 1.03 29.41
N VAL A 118 5.45 0.99 28.64
CA VAL A 118 6.68 0.30 29.03
C VAL A 118 7.33 0.96 30.23
N GLY A 119 7.34 2.30 30.29
CA GLY A 119 7.84 3.06 31.43
C GLY A 119 7.02 2.86 32.71
N ALA A 120 5.73 2.52 32.58
CA ALA A 120 4.85 2.14 33.68
C ALA A 120 5.00 0.66 34.10
N GLY A 121 5.87 -0.10 33.43
CA GLY A 121 6.21 -1.49 33.80
C GLY A 121 5.52 -2.57 32.95
N ALA A 122 4.77 -2.21 31.90
CA ALA A 122 4.29 -3.20 30.93
C ALA A 122 5.46 -3.73 30.08
N SER A 123 5.36 -4.96 29.58
CA SER A 123 6.32 -5.42 28.56
C SER A 123 6.09 -4.67 27.23
N PHE A 124 7.10 -4.66 26.36
CA PHE A 124 6.99 -4.09 25.01
C PHE A 124 5.91 -4.85 24.21
N SER A 125 5.88 -6.18 24.30
CA SER A 125 4.85 -6.98 23.66
C SER A 125 3.43 -6.66 24.16
N GLU A 126 3.23 -6.50 25.47
CA GLU A 126 1.94 -6.12 26.05
C GLU A 126 1.49 -4.73 25.60
N ALA A 127 2.40 -3.76 25.58
CA ALA A 127 2.11 -2.40 25.10
C ALA A 127 1.65 -2.42 23.64
N MET A 128 2.31 -3.21 22.79
CA MET A 128 1.91 -3.35 21.37
C MET A 128 0.57 -4.07 21.20
N GLN A 129 0.26 -5.08 22.02
CA GLN A 129 -0.99 -5.84 21.95
C GLN A 129 -2.23 -4.96 22.20
N ARG A 130 -2.09 -3.85 22.93
CA ARG A 130 -3.17 -2.85 23.10
C ARG A 130 -3.52 -2.11 21.82
N HIS A 131 -2.70 -2.24 20.76
CA HIS A 131 -2.87 -1.61 19.46
C HIS A 131 -2.91 -2.62 18.30
N PRO A 132 -3.86 -3.59 18.30
CA PRO A 132 -3.91 -4.70 17.34
C PRO A 132 -4.16 -4.25 15.88
N GLN A 133 -4.68 -3.02 15.72
CA GLN A 133 -4.88 -2.37 14.42
C GLN A 133 -3.57 -1.95 13.73
N HIS A 134 -2.45 -1.94 14.46
CA HIS A 134 -1.13 -1.49 13.98
C HIS A 134 -0.07 -2.58 14.11
N PHE A 135 -0.13 -3.37 15.17
CA PHE A 135 0.77 -4.50 15.43
C PHE A 135 -0.01 -5.80 15.27
N ASP A 136 0.38 -6.62 14.31
CA ASP A 136 -0.18 -7.95 14.10
C ASP A 136 0.33 -8.94 15.16
N LYS A 137 -0.37 -10.07 15.29
CA LYS A 137 -0.02 -11.14 16.25
C LYS A 137 1.44 -11.57 16.13
N LEU A 138 1.92 -11.75 14.89
CA LEU A 138 3.31 -12.10 14.62
C LEU A 138 4.31 -11.12 15.23
N PHE A 139 4.11 -9.81 15.04
CA PHE A 139 5.00 -8.79 15.62
C PHE A 139 4.97 -8.90 17.15
N CYS A 140 3.79 -8.98 17.74
CA CYS A 140 3.64 -9.08 19.19
C CYS A 140 4.33 -10.34 19.75
N ASN A 141 4.13 -11.50 19.11
CA ASN A 141 4.69 -12.79 19.53
C ASN A 141 6.22 -12.82 19.39
N LEU A 142 6.76 -12.28 18.29
CA LEU A 142 8.21 -12.18 18.07
C LEU A 142 8.88 -11.31 19.12
N VAL A 143 8.27 -10.16 19.45
CA VAL A 143 8.80 -9.28 20.50
C VAL A 143 8.69 -9.95 21.86
N ALA A 144 7.56 -10.60 22.17
CA ALA A 144 7.40 -11.32 23.43
C ALA A 144 8.47 -12.41 23.60
N ALA A 145 8.71 -13.21 22.56
CA ALA A 145 9.76 -14.24 22.56
C ALA A 145 11.15 -13.61 22.74
N GLY A 146 11.41 -12.46 22.09
CA GLY A 146 12.66 -11.71 22.23
C GLY A 146 12.86 -11.15 23.63
N GLU A 147 11.82 -10.62 24.27
CA GLU A 147 11.85 -10.12 25.65
C GLU A 147 12.12 -11.24 26.65
N GLN A 148 11.44 -12.38 26.52
CA GLN A 148 11.57 -13.51 27.44
C GLN A 148 12.93 -14.22 27.32
N SER A 149 13.49 -14.28 26.10
CA SER A 149 14.77 -14.94 25.82
C SER A 149 15.98 -14.00 25.88
N GLY A 150 15.77 -12.69 26.09
CA GLY A 150 16.83 -11.68 26.03
C GLY A 150 17.42 -11.48 24.62
N SER A 151 16.73 -11.92 23.57
CA SER A 151 17.15 -11.81 22.17
C SER A 151 16.32 -10.79 21.36
N LEU A 152 15.85 -9.75 22.04
CA LEU A 152 14.99 -8.71 21.48
C LEU A 152 15.60 -8.02 20.24
N ASP A 153 16.93 -7.83 20.23
CA ASP A 153 17.68 -7.30 19.10
C ASP A 153 17.48 -8.14 17.83
N ARG A 154 17.62 -9.46 17.94
CA ARG A 154 17.47 -10.39 16.82
C ARG A 154 16.01 -10.49 16.36
N MET A 155 15.07 -10.52 17.30
CA MET A 155 13.65 -10.64 16.97
C MET A 155 13.11 -9.37 16.31
N LEU A 156 13.49 -8.18 16.78
CA LEU A 156 13.15 -6.93 16.13
C LEU A 156 13.76 -6.81 14.74
N GLU A 157 15.01 -7.25 14.55
CA GLU A 157 15.66 -7.29 13.23
C GLU A 157 14.90 -8.19 12.24
N ARG A 158 14.41 -9.33 12.71
CA ARG A 158 13.60 -10.26 11.90
C ARG A 158 12.25 -9.65 11.54
N VAL A 159 11.56 -9.02 12.50
CA VAL A 159 10.31 -8.30 12.23
C VAL A 159 10.52 -7.16 11.23
N ALA A 160 11.57 -6.35 11.43
CA ALA A 160 11.88 -5.21 10.57
C ALA A 160 12.10 -5.66 9.12
N THR A 161 12.95 -6.67 8.93
CA THR A 161 13.24 -7.27 7.62
C THR A 161 11.98 -7.83 6.97
N TYR A 162 11.15 -8.53 7.73
CA TYR A 162 9.85 -9.03 7.24
C TYR A 162 8.94 -7.88 6.77
N LYS A 163 8.74 -6.84 7.60
CA LYS A 163 7.88 -5.70 7.25
C LYS A 163 8.43 -4.93 6.03
N GLU A 164 9.73 -4.83 5.89
CA GLU A 164 10.39 -4.23 4.71
C GLU A 164 10.13 -5.03 3.45
N LYS A 165 10.31 -6.35 3.47
CA LYS A 165 10.03 -7.22 2.32
C LYS A 165 8.55 -7.15 1.91
N VAL A 166 7.63 -7.20 2.87
CA VAL A 166 6.19 -7.12 2.59
C VAL A 166 5.79 -5.75 2.01
N GLU A 167 6.29 -4.65 2.58
CA GLU A 167 5.98 -3.31 2.07
C GLU A 167 6.66 -3.03 0.72
N SER A 168 7.88 -3.56 0.50
CA SER A 168 8.58 -3.42 -0.79
C SER A 168 7.81 -4.15 -1.89
N LEU A 169 7.44 -5.42 -1.68
CA LEU A 169 6.63 -6.19 -2.63
C LEU A 169 5.30 -5.48 -2.94
N LYS A 170 4.58 -5.02 -1.91
CA LYS A 170 3.33 -4.27 -2.08
C LYS A 170 3.51 -2.97 -2.85
N SER A 171 4.59 -2.24 -2.58
CA SER A 171 4.94 -1.00 -3.25
C SER A 171 5.25 -1.24 -4.73
N ARG A 172 5.99 -2.31 -5.05
CA ARG A 172 6.31 -2.71 -6.42
C ARG A 172 5.06 -3.07 -7.21
N VAL A 173 4.22 -3.96 -6.69
CA VAL A 173 2.93 -4.31 -7.31
C VAL A 173 2.07 -3.07 -7.53
N LYS A 174 2.02 -2.16 -6.55
CA LYS A 174 1.25 -0.92 -6.68
C LYS A 174 1.82 0.01 -7.76
N LYS A 175 3.14 0.15 -7.85
CA LYS A 175 3.81 0.96 -8.89
C LYS A 175 3.56 0.38 -10.28
N ALA A 176 3.66 -0.95 -10.41
CA ALA A 176 3.40 -1.68 -11.65
C ALA A 176 1.99 -1.42 -12.20
N LEU A 177 1.00 -1.29 -11.32
CA LEU A 177 -0.39 -1.00 -11.71
C LEU A 177 -0.66 0.50 -11.93
N TRP A 178 0.09 1.37 -11.24
CA TRP A 178 -0.11 2.82 -11.32
C TRP A 178 0.31 3.39 -12.66
N TYR A 179 1.44 2.93 -13.20
CA TYR A 179 1.97 3.41 -14.48
C TYR A 179 0.97 3.20 -15.65
N PRO A 180 0.50 1.98 -15.95
CA PRO A 180 -0.53 1.78 -16.98
C PRO A 180 -1.79 2.59 -16.73
N ALA A 181 -2.29 2.64 -15.49
CA ALA A 181 -3.49 3.41 -15.18
C ALA A 181 -3.31 4.91 -15.45
N ALA A 182 -2.15 5.48 -15.12
CA ALA A 182 -1.85 6.89 -15.36
C ALA A 182 -1.77 7.20 -16.86
N VAL A 183 -1.09 6.36 -17.65
CA VAL A 183 -0.97 6.60 -19.10
C VAL A 183 -2.30 6.41 -19.82
N ILE A 184 -3.07 5.39 -19.48
CA ILE A 184 -4.43 5.20 -20.03
C ILE A 184 -5.31 6.41 -19.69
N ALA A 185 -5.25 6.92 -18.45
CA ALA A 185 -6.00 8.10 -18.06
C ALA A 185 -5.59 9.35 -18.86
N VAL A 186 -4.29 9.56 -19.10
CA VAL A 186 -3.80 10.66 -19.93
C VAL A 186 -4.24 10.49 -21.38
N GLY A 187 -4.12 9.27 -21.95
CA GLY A 187 -4.55 8.97 -23.31
C GLY A 187 -6.04 9.22 -23.52
N ILE A 188 -6.89 8.70 -22.62
CA ILE A 188 -8.34 8.98 -22.62
C ILE A 188 -8.59 10.49 -22.49
N GLY A 189 -7.84 11.18 -21.64
CA GLY A 189 -7.95 12.64 -21.48
C GLY A 189 -7.63 13.43 -22.75
N VAL A 190 -6.55 13.05 -23.46
CA VAL A 190 -6.17 13.67 -24.74
C VAL A 190 -7.21 13.36 -25.81
N THR A 191 -7.64 12.11 -25.95
CA THR A 191 -8.70 11.74 -26.91
C THR A 191 -10.00 12.45 -26.61
N ALA A 192 -10.41 12.56 -25.34
CA ALA A 192 -11.59 13.31 -24.94
C ALA A 192 -11.46 14.81 -25.26
N LEU A 193 -10.29 15.41 -25.03
CA LEU A 193 -10.04 16.81 -25.40
C LEU A 193 -10.18 17.02 -26.92
N LEU A 194 -9.61 16.13 -27.73
CA LEU A 194 -9.71 16.21 -29.19
C LEU A 194 -11.17 16.09 -29.65
N LEU A 195 -11.90 15.10 -29.15
CA LEU A 195 -13.31 14.89 -29.49
C LEU A 195 -14.21 16.03 -29.01
N ILE A 196 -14.05 16.53 -27.78
CA ILE A 196 -14.97 17.52 -27.20
C ILE A 196 -14.68 18.94 -27.69
N LYS A 197 -13.42 19.27 -28.01
CA LYS A 197 -13.02 20.65 -28.35
C LYS A 197 -12.52 20.83 -29.77
N VAL A 198 -11.77 19.88 -30.32
CA VAL A 198 -11.06 20.07 -31.60
C VAL A 198 -11.93 19.65 -32.78
N VAL A 199 -12.54 18.46 -32.73
CA VAL A 199 -13.43 17.96 -33.79
C VAL A 199 -14.60 18.91 -34.09
N PRO A 200 -15.31 19.49 -33.10
CA PRO A 200 -16.45 20.37 -33.36
C PRO A 200 -16.05 21.69 -34.02
N GLN A 201 -14.86 22.20 -33.70
CA GLN A 201 -14.34 23.40 -34.35
C GLN A 201 -14.13 23.15 -35.85
N PHE A 202 -13.61 21.98 -36.22
CA PHE A 202 -13.45 21.62 -37.63
C PHE A 202 -14.77 21.31 -38.33
N GLU A 203 -15.70 20.62 -37.66
CA GLU A 203 -17.06 20.40 -38.19
C GLU A 203 -17.74 21.72 -38.58
N SER A 204 -17.62 22.76 -37.73
CA SER A 204 -18.18 24.08 -38.03
C SER A 204 -17.59 24.75 -39.26
N LEU A 205 -16.34 24.42 -39.63
CA LEU A 205 -15.71 24.90 -40.86
C LEU A 205 -16.31 24.20 -42.09
N PHE A 206 -16.69 22.94 -41.98
CA PHE A 206 -17.21 22.16 -43.11
C PHE A 206 -18.71 22.36 -43.38
N HIS A 207 -19.47 22.83 -42.39
CA HIS A 207 -20.91 23.09 -42.53
C HIS A 207 -21.28 24.07 -43.67
N GLY A 208 -20.36 24.92 -44.11
CA GLY A 208 -20.56 25.87 -45.20
C GLY A 208 -20.33 25.33 -46.62
N PHE A 209 -19.82 24.10 -46.77
CA PHE A 209 -19.33 23.59 -48.07
C PHE A 209 -20.36 22.76 -48.86
N GLY A 210 -21.51 22.42 -48.29
CA GLY A 210 -22.62 21.77 -49.02
C GLY A 210 -22.35 20.37 -49.59
N ALA A 211 -21.19 19.77 -49.31
CA ALA A 211 -20.80 18.43 -49.72
C ALA A 211 -21.03 17.40 -48.60
N GLU A 212 -21.36 16.16 -48.95
CA GLU A 212 -21.45 15.08 -47.98
C GLU A 212 -20.08 14.75 -47.41
N LEU A 213 -19.96 14.76 -46.07
CA LEU A 213 -18.72 14.38 -45.41
C LEU A 213 -18.42 12.88 -45.60
N PRO A 214 -17.15 12.50 -45.80
CA PRO A 214 -16.73 11.11 -45.87
C PRO A 214 -17.17 10.29 -44.66
N ALA A 215 -17.37 8.99 -44.85
CA ALA A 215 -17.85 8.08 -43.79
C ALA A 215 -16.97 8.11 -42.53
N MET A 216 -15.65 8.18 -42.69
CA MET A 216 -14.69 8.25 -41.58
C MET A 216 -14.79 9.57 -40.81
N THR A 217 -15.06 10.69 -41.48
CA THR A 217 -15.28 12.01 -40.86
C THR A 217 -16.61 12.05 -40.11
N ARG A 218 -17.67 11.50 -40.72
CA ARG A 218 -19.02 11.41 -40.13
C ARG A 218 -19.01 10.55 -38.85
N MET A 219 -18.29 9.44 -38.84
CA MET A 219 -18.12 8.60 -37.65
C MET A 219 -17.41 9.36 -36.52
N THR A 220 -16.32 10.08 -36.81
CA THR A 220 -15.60 10.87 -35.81
C THR A 220 -16.45 12.00 -35.23
N ILE A 221 -17.23 12.69 -36.07
CA ILE A 221 -18.14 13.75 -35.65
C ILE A 221 -19.22 13.18 -34.72
N SER A 222 -19.90 12.09 -35.10
CA SER A 222 -20.92 11.47 -34.25
C SER A 222 -20.36 10.99 -32.89
N LEU A 223 -19.13 10.47 -32.87
CA LEU A 223 -18.45 10.10 -31.63
C LEU A 223 -18.12 11.33 -30.77
N SER A 224 -17.76 12.45 -31.41
CA SER A 224 -17.54 13.75 -30.77
C SER A 224 -18.82 14.30 -30.18
N GLU A 225 -19.94 14.30 -30.90
CA GLU A 225 -21.25 14.72 -30.39
C GLU A 225 -21.67 13.89 -29.18
N PHE A 226 -21.50 12.56 -29.25
CA PHE A 226 -21.76 11.67 -28.13
C PHE A 226 -20.86 11.99 -26.94
N ALA A 227 -19.56 12.21 -27.16
CA ALA A 227 -18.63 12.58 -26.10
C ALA A 227 -19.02 13.93 -25.46
N GLN A 228 -19.38 14.94 -26.25
CA GLN A 228 -19.81 16.25 -25.75
C GLN A 228 -21.10 16.19 -24.93
N ALA A 229 -22.06 15.36 -25.34
CA ALA A 229 -23.32 15.21 -24.63
C ALA A 229 -23.17 14.42 -23.32
N TYR A 230 -22.33 13.38 -23.30
CA TYR A 230 -22.31 12.40 -22.21
C TYR A 230 -21.02 12.34 -21.39
N TRP A 231 -20.01 13.19 -21.61
CA TRP A 231 -18.75 13.13 -20.85
C TRP A 231 -18.94 13.24 -19.34
N TRP A 232 -19.87 14.08 -18.86
CA TRP A 232 -20.15 14.19 -17.42
C TRP A 232 -20.78 12.92 -16.86
N TRP A 233 -21.70 12.30 -17.61
CA TRP A 233 -22.27 11.00 -17.27
C TRP A 233 -21.23 9.88 -17.24
N PHE A 234 -20.23 9.95 -18.12
CA PHE A 234 -19.11 9.01 -18.09
C PHE A 234 -18.27 9.16 -16.81
N ILE A 235 -17.94 10.39 -16.40
CA ILE A 235 -17.21 10.64 -15.14
C ILE A 235 -18.03 10.17 -13.92
N VAL A 236 -19.31 10.54 -13.86
CA VAL A 236 -20.22 10.12 -12.78
C VAL A 236 -20.37 8.61 -12.76
N GLY A 237 -20.48 7.97 -13.93
CA GLY A 237 -20.55 6.51 -14.08
C GLY A 237 -19.32 5.81 -13.53
N ILE A 238 -18.10 6.29 -13.85
CA ILE A 238 -16.86 5.74 -13.31
C ILE A 238 -16.80 5.94 -11.79
N ALA A 239 -17.14 7.13 -11.29
CA ALA A 239 -17.13 7.41 -9.85
C ALA A 239 -18.11 6.51 -9.09
N ALA A 240 -19.34 6.34 -9.62
CA ALA A 240 -20.35 5.44 -9.07
C ALA A 240 -19.88 3.98 -9.12
N PHE A 241 -19.32 3.54 -10.25
CA PHE A 241 -18.78 2.18 -10.40
C PHE A 241 -17.70 1.88 -9.36
N ILE A 242 -16.71 2.77 -9.19
CA ILE A 242 -15.66 2.63 -8.18
C ILE A 242 -16.27 2.61 -6.76
N PHE A 243 -17.26 3.46 -6.49
CA PHE A 243 -17.93 3.53 -5.19
C PHE A 243 -18.70 2.22 -4.88
N PHE A 244 -19.45 1.70 -5.84
CA PHE A 244 -20.20 0.44 -5.69
C PHE A 244 -19.27 -0.75 -5.52
N ILE A 245 -18.20 -0.85 -6.31
CA ILE A 245 -17.19 -1.92 -6.16
C ILE A 245 -16.56 -1.86 -4.76
N ARG A 246 -16.11 -0.68 -4.32
CA ARG A 246 -15.48 -0.51 -3.00
C ARG A 246 -16.43 -0.83 -1.86
N THR A 247 -17.68 -0.43 -1.98
CA THR A 247 -18.70 -0.68 -0.97
C THR A 247 -19.07 -2.16 -0.95
N GLY A 248 -19.27 -2.77 -2.12
CA GLY A 248 -19.56 -4.20 -2.27
C GLY A 248 -18.48 -5.10 -1.67
N VAL A 249 -17.21 -4.80 -1.95
CA VAL A 249 -16.07 -5.57 -1.39
C VAL A 249 -15.99 -5.45 0.13
N LYS A 250 -16.38 -4.30 0.71
CA LYS A 250 -16.38 -4.11 2.17
C LYS A 250 -17.58 -4.73 2.85
N ARG A 251 -18.75 -4.76 2.18
CA ARG A 251 -20.02 -5.18 2.79
C ARG A 251 -20.29 -6.67 2.65
N SER A 252 -19.76 -7.31 1.60
CA SER A 252 -20.05 -8.70 1.28
C SER A 252 -18.78 -9.48 1.01
N GLU A 253 -18.51 -10.46 1.87
CA GLU A 253 -17.36 -11.36 1.73
C GLU A 253 -17.46 -12.21 0.46
N SER A 254 -18.66 -12.67 0.11
CA SER A 254 -18.90 -13.41 -1.15
C SER A 254 -18.63 -12.57 -2.40
N PHE A 255 -18.92 -11.27 -2.36
CA PHE A 255 -18.60 -10.35 -3.45
C PHE A 255 -17.09 -10.09 -3.52
N ALA A 256 -16.45 -9.88 -2.37
CA ALA A 256 -14.99 -9.73 -2.30
C ALA A 256 -14.27 -10.96 -2.87
N TYR A 257 -14.70 -12.17 -2.50
CA TYR A 257 -14.15 -13.41 -3.02
C TYR A 257 -14.30 -13.51 -4.55
N ARG A 258 -15.50 -13.28 -5.09
CA ARG A 258 -15.74 -13.32 -6.54
C ARG A 258 -14.91 -12.30 -7.31
N MET A 259 -14.78 -11.09 -6.79
CA MET A 259 -13.97 -10.03 -7.40
C MET A 259 -12.49 -10.43 -7.43
N HIS A 260 -11.98 -10.97 -6.33
CA HIS A 260 -10.61 -11.45 -6.24
C HIS A 260 -10.35 -12.65 -7.16
N ALA A 261 -11.29 -13.60 -7.24
CA ALA A 261 -11.22 -14.72 -8.17
C ALA A 261 -11.22 -14.26 -9.63
N TRP A 262 -12.02 -13.24 -9.97
CA TRP A 262 -12.04 -12.68 -11.31
C TRP A 262 -10.73 -11.94 -11.64
N SER A 263 -10.16 -11.23 -10.67
CA SER A 263 -8.87 -10.54 -10.85
C SER A 263 -7.70 -11.49 -11.17
N LEU A 264 -7.76 -12.74 -10.68
CA LEU A 264 -6.75 -13.77 -10.97
C LEU A 264 -6.84 -14.30 -12.42
N LYS A 265 -7.98 -14.10 -13.10
CA LYS A 265 -8.18 -14.53 -14.50
C LYS A 265 -7.73 -13.49 -15.52
N ILE A 266 -7.40 -12.28 -15.10
CA ILE A 266 -6.95 -11.21 -16.00
C ILE A 266 -5.56 -11.59 -16.54
N PRO A 267 -5.33 -11.62 -17.86
CA PRO A 267 -4.01 -11.90 -18.42
C PRO A 267 -2.95 -10.95 -17.86
N VAL A 268 -1.75 -11.47 -17.61
CA VAL A 268 -0.60 -10.77 -17.00
C VAL A 268 -0.83 -10.34 -15.54
N ILE A 269 -1.86 -9.53 -15.25
CA ILE A 269 -2.18 -9.04 -13.89
C ILE A 269 -2.53 -10.20 -12.96
N GLY A 270 -3.33 -11.15 -13.42
CA GLY A 270 -3.74 -12.30 -12.64
C GLY A 270 -2.55 -13.16 -12.21
N GLN A 271 -1.60 -13.38 -13.12
CA GLN A 271 -0.34 -14.09 -12.82
C GLN A 271 0.52 -13.33 -11.80
N ILE A 272 0.59 -12.00 -11.89
CA ILE A 272 1.30 -11.18 -10.88
C ILE A 272 0.64 -11.31 -9.51
N LEU A 273 -0.69 -11.23 -9.45
CA LEU A 273 -1.46 -11.33 -8.21
C LEU A 273 -1.32 -12.73 -7.59
N ASP A 274 -1.31 -13.76 -8.42
CA ASP A 274 -1.15 -15.17 -8.05
C ASP A 274 0.23 -15.42 -7.42
N LYS A 275 1.31 -15.13 -8.15
CA LYS A 275 2.69 -15.26 -7.65
C LYS A 275 2.95 -14.37 -6.42
N SER A 276 2.37 -13.17 -6.38
CA SER A 276 2.48 -12.29 -5.21
C SER A 276 1.75 -12.84 -3.97
N ALA A 277 0.64 -13.57 -4.15
CA ALA A 277 -0.04 -14.22 -3.05
C ALA A 277 0.79 -15.38 -2.48
N VAL A 278 1.38 -16.21 -3.35
CA VAL A 278 2.29 -17.30 -2.98
C VAL A 278 3.54 -16.75 -2.26
N ALA A 279 4.18 -15.71 -2.81
CA ALA A 279 5.34 -15.06 -2.19
C ALA A 279 5.04 -14.57 -0.77
N ARG A 280 3.93 -13.85 -0.57
CA ARG A 280 3.53 -13.33 0.75
C ARG A 280 3.17 -14.44 1.73
N TYR A 281 2.46 -15.48 1.26
CA TYR A 281 2.19 -16.68 2.05
C TYR A 281 3.49 -17.31 2.55
N SER A 282 4.40 -17.65 1.63
CA SER A 282 5.65 -18.34 1.93
C SER A 282 6.55 -17.50 2.83
N ARG A 283 6.68 -16.20 2.57
CA ARG A 283 7.48 -15.29 3.41
C ARG A 283 6.94 -15.21 4.83
N THR A 284 5.62 -15.08 4.96
CA THR A 284 4.96 -14.94 6.26
C THR A 284 5.07 -16.24 7.04
N LEU A 285 4.81 -17.37 6.40
CA LEU A 285 4.91 -18.69 7.02
C LEU A 285 6.37 -18.99 7.43
N ALA A 286 7.36 -18.73 6.58
CA ALA A 286 8.77 -18.92 6.91
C ALA A 286 9.22 -18.07 8.12
N THR A 287 8.74 -16.84 8.19
CA THR A 287 9.11 -15.89 9.26
C THR A 287 8.46 -16.29 10.58
N THR A 288 7.17 -16.59 10.56
CA THR A 288 6.36 -16.97 11.73
C THR A 288 6.81 -18.32 12.29
N PHE A 289 6.86 -19.35 11.44
CA PHE A 289 7.24 -20.70 11.84
C PHE A 289 8.70 -20.76 12.29
N GLY A 290 9.63 -20.15 11.53
CA GLY A 290 11.04 -20.11 11.90
C GLY A 290 11.33 -19.26 13.14
N ALA A 291 10.34 -18.54 13.68
CA ALA A 291 10.41 -17.86 14.96
C ALA A 291 9.88 -18.70 16.14
N GLY A 292 9.51 -19.95 15.89
CA GLY A 292 8.98 -20.86 16.90
C GLY A 292 7.48 -20.75 17.13
N VAL A 293 6.75 -19.98 16.32
CA VAL A 293 5.27 -19.94 16.38
C VAL A 293 4.72 -21.29 15.88
N PRO A 294 3.77 -21.92 16.59
CA PRO A 294 3.17 -23.18 16.16
C PRO A 294 2.59 -23.09 14.74
N LEU A 295 2.75 -24.15 13.95
CA LEU A 295 2.42 -24.15 12.51
C LEU A 295 0.97 -23.71 12.21
N VAL A 296 0.00 -24.17 13.00
CA VAL A 296 -1.43 -23.81 12.82
C VAL A 296 -1.69 -22.31 13.04
N GLU A 297 -0.95 -21.67 13.97
CA GLU A 297 -1.04 -20.22 14.22
C GLU A 297 -0.24 -19.42 13.18
N ALA A 298 0.89 -19.97 12.74
CA ALA A 298 1.68 -19.44 11.64
C ALA A 298 0.88 -19.40 10.33
N LEU A 299 0.08 -20.43 10.04
CA LEU A 299 -0.84 -20.49 8.90
C LEU A 299 -1.98 -19.45 8.99
N ASP A 300 -2.56 -19.21 10.18
CA ASP A 300 -3.57 -18.15 10.40
C ASP A 300 -3.00 -16.77 10.00
N THR A 301 -1.75 -16.50 10.41
CA THR A 301 -1.05 -15.27 10.04
C THR A 301 -0.77 -15.21 8.53
N ALA A 302 -0.32 -16.32 7.94
CA ALA A 302 -0.01 -16.41 6.52
C ALA A 302 -1.26 -16.22 5.64
N ALA A 303 -2.42 -16.73 6.07
CA ALA A 303 -3.70 -16.57 5.38
C ALA A 303 -4.06 -15.09 5.20
N GLY A 304 -3.97 -14.29 6.26
CA GLY A 304 -4.24 -12.85 6.23
C GLY A 304 -3.20 -12.05 5.41
N ALA A 305 -1.98 -12.57 5.28
CA ALA A 305 -0.90 -11.91 4.55
C ALA A 305 -0.95 -12.12 3.02
N THR A 306 -1.65 -13.15 2.53
CA THR A 306 -1.77 -13.47 1.10
C THR A 306 -2.31 -12.32 0.26
N GLY A 307 -3.12 -11.44 0.85
CA GLY A 307 -3.71 -10.27 0.22
C GLY A 307 -4.73 -10.58 -0.87
N ASN A 308 -5.12 -11.85 -1.02
CA ASN A 308 -6.16 -12.29 -1.94
C ASN A 308 -7.12 -13.25 -1.21
N LYS A 309 -8.44 -12.97 -1.23
CA LYS A 309 -9.46 -13.76 -0.53
C LYS A 309 -9.55 -15.22 -0.99
N VAL A 310 -9.16 -15.53 -2.23
CA VAL A 310 -9.10 -16.91 -2.74
C VAL A 310 -8.01 -17.68 -2.02
N TYR A 311 -6.80 -17.10 -1.96
CA TYR A 311 -5.67 -17.67 -1.23
C TYR A 311 -5.89 -17.69 0.28
N GLU A 312 -6.50 -16.66 0.86
CA GLU A 312 -6.83 -16.60 2.29
C GLU A 312 -7.74 -17.77 2.69
N ARG A 313 -8.75 -18.10 1.87
CA ARG A 313 -9.61 -19.27 2.09
C ARG A 313 -8.87 -20.59 1.89
N ALA A 314 -8.04 -20.70 0.85
CA ALA A 314 -7.24 -21.90 0.60
C ALA A 314 -6.28 -22.18 1.77
N VAL A 315 -5.58 -21.16 2.29
CA VAL A 315 -4.72 -21.30 3.47
C VAL A 315 -5.53 -21.60 4.73
N GLY A 316 -6.74 -21.05 4.85
CA GLY A 316 -7.69 -21.42 5.91
C GLY A 316 -8.02 -22.92 5.90
N GLN A 317 -8.30 -23.49 4.72
CA GLN A 317 -8.53 -24.92 4.58
C GLN A 317 -7.27 -25.74 4.93
N ILE A 318 -6.10 -25.34 4.42
CA ILE A 318 -4.82 -25.98 4.75
C ILE A 318 -4.57 -26.00 6.25
N ARG A 319 -4.89 -24.90 6.95
CA ARG A 319 -4.78 -24.81 8.40
C ARG A 319 -5.68 -25.82 9.11
N GLU A 320 -6.92 -26.00 8.66
CA GLU A 320 -7.85 -26.99 9.22
C GLU A 320 -7.33 -28.40 8.99
N ASP A 321 -6.89 -28.71 7.78
CA ASP A 321 -6.36 -30.03 7.40
C ASP A 321 -5.10 -30.37 8.23
N VAL A 322 -4.16 -29.43 8.36
CA VAL A 322 -2.94 -29.60 9.16
C VAL A 322 -3.27 -29.73 10.66
N ALA A 323 -4.28 -29.02 11.15
CA ALA A 323 -4.72 -29.16 12.54
C ALA A 323 -5.30 -30.55 12.83
N THR A 324 -5.84 -31.24 11.82
CA THR A 324 -6.26 -32.66 11.92
C THR A 324 -5.12 -33.67 11.75
N GLY A 325 -3.88 -33.20 11.54
CA GLY A 325 -2.69 -34.04 11.42
C GLY A 325 -2.28 -34.40 9.99
N GLN A 326 -2.90 -33.80 8.97
CA GLN A 326 -2.43 -33.97 7.59
C GLN A 326 -1.10 -33.25 7.36
N GLN A 327 -0.28 -33.81 6.47
CA GLN A 327 0.95 -33.16 6.02
C GLN A 327 0.64 -31.85 5.29
N LEU A 328 1.41 -30.81 5.56
CA LEU A 328 1.25 -29.49 4.97
C LEU A 328 1.35 -29.54 3.44
N ALA A 329 2.32 -30.29 2.91
CA ALA A 329 2.48 -30.42 1.46
C ALA A 329 1.27 -31.10 0.81
N PHE A 330 0.67 -32.08 1.47
CA PHE A 330 -0.54 -32.75 1.00
C PHE A 330 -1.74 -31.81 1.02
N ALA A 331 -1.97 -31.11 2.13
CA ALA A 331 -3.05 -30.12 2.26
C ALA A 331 -2.93 -29.01 1.20
N MET A 332 -1.71 -28.50 0.96
CA MET A 332 -1.46 -27.52 -0.10
C MET A 332 -1.84 -28.05 -1.49
N ARG A 333 -1.52 -29.32 -1.78
CA ARG A 333 -1.86 -29.97 -3.05
C ARG A 333 -3.37 -30.09 -3.25
N MET A 334 -4.12 -30.42 -2.19
CA MET A 334 -5.57 -30.60 -2.26
C MET A 334 -6.32 -29.29 -2.56
N THR A 335 -5.76 -28.14 -2.23
CA THR A 335 -6.37 -26.84 -2.56
C THR A 335 -6.20 -26.41 -4.00
N GLU A 336 -5.31 -27.05 -4.77
CA GLU A 336 -4.98 -26.76 -6.19
C GLU A 336 -4.63 -25.29 -6.51
N GLN A 337 -4.41 -24.46 -5.49
CA GLN A 337 -4.16 -23.03 -5.65
C GLN A 337 -2.66 -22.71 -5.66
N PHE A 338 -1.82 -23.63 -5.16
CA PHE A 338 -0.38 -23.42 -5.07
C PHE A 338 0.37 -24.05 -6.25
N PRO A 339 1.36 -23.36 -6.83
CA PRO A 339 2.18 -23.92 -7.89
C PRO A 339 2.93 -25.19 -7.46
N PRO A 340 3.21 -26.13 -8.38
CA PRO A 340 3.89 -27.39 -8.07
C PRO A 340 5.23 -27.21 -7.35
N LEU A 341 6.03 -26.21 -7.77
CA LEU A 341 7.31 -25.90 -7.14
C LEU A 341 7.15 -25.54 -5.65
N ALA A 342 6.15 -24.73 -5.30
CA ALA A 342 5.90 -24.35 -3.92
C ALA A 342 5.50 -25.57 -3.07
N VAL A 343 4.62 -26.42 -3.59
CA VAL A 343 4.18 -27.66 -2.93
C VAL A 343 5.35 -28.62 -2.73
N GLN A 344 6.20 -28.79 -3.75
CA GLN A 344 7.36 -29.69 -3.71
C GLN A 344 8.40 -29.23 -2.69
N MET A 345 8.74 -27.94 -2.69
CA MET A 345 9.69 -27.37 -1.73
C MET A 345 9.19 -27.50 -0.29
N VAL A 346 7.88 -27.32 -0.07
CA VAL A 346 7.26 -27.54 1.24
C VAL A 346 7.34 -29.01 1.65
N GLY A 347 7.07 -29.95 0.75
CA GLY A 347 7.21 -31.39 1.04
C GLY A 347 8.63 -31.77 1.44
N ILE A 348 9.62 -31.31 0.67
CA ILE A 348 11.05 -31.54 1.00
C ILE A 348 11.38 -30.92 2.37
N GLY A 349 10.91 -29.71 2.64
CA GLY A 349 11.15 -29.02 3.91
C GLY A 349 10.47 -29.70 5.11
N GLU A 350 9.27 -30.25 4.92
CA GLU A 350 8.52 -30.99 5.93
C GLU A 350 9.20 -32.33 6.27
N GLU A 351 9.66 -33.09 5.27
CA GLU A 351 10.39 -34.35 5.47
C GLU A 351 11.78 -34.13 6.07
N ALA A 352 12.50 -33.09 5.63
CA ALA A 352 13.85 -32.79 6.08
C ALA A 352 13.89 -31.94 7.37
N GLY A 353 12.75 -31.55 7.93
CA GLY A 353 12.67 -30.69 9.11
C GLY A 353 13.23 -29.27 8.90
N SER A 354 13.30 -28.80 7.65
CA SER A 354 13.86 -27.51 7.24
C SER A 354 12.86 -26.64 6.47
N LEU A 355 11.59 -26.69 6.92
CA LEU A 355 10.47 -26.01 6.30
C LEU A 355 10.67 -24.49 6.19
N ASP A 356 11.28 -23.87 7.18
CA ASP A 356 11.59 -22.43 7.19
C ASP A 356 12.57 -22.04 6.06
N ALA A 357 13.61 -22.85 5.84
CA ALA A 357 14.58 -22.63 4.77
C ALA A 357 13.93 -22.80 3.39
N MET A 358 13.14 -23.86 3.20
CA MET A 358 12.46 -24.11 1.92
C MET A 358 11.40 -23.05 1.61
N LEU A 359 10.60 -22.63 2.59
CA LEU A 359 9.63 -21.55 2.42
C LEU A 359 10.29 -20.20 2.09
N ASN A 360 11.47 -19.91 2.66
CA ASN A 360 12.23 -18.72 2.29
C ASN A 360 12.68 -18.76 0.82
N ARG A 361 13.13 -19.93 0.33
CA ARG A 361 13.49 -20.09 -1.09
C ARG A 361 12.30 -19.92 -2.02
N VAL A 362 11.14 -20.47 -1.66
CA VAL A 362 9.89 -20.26 -2.40
C VAL A 362 9.53 -18.77 -2.41
N ALA A 363 9.63 -18.08 -1.27
CA ALA A 363 9.35 -16.66 -1.18
C ALA A 363 10.29 -15.82 -2.05
N ASP A 364 11.61 -16.04 -1.97
CA ASP A 364 12.60 -15.31 -2.76
C ASP A 364 12.36 -15.53 -4.27
N TYR A 365 12.11 -16.78 -4.69
CA TYR A 365 11.84 -17.11 -6.09
C TYR A 365 10.59 -16.41 -6.65
N TYR A 366 9.46 -16.46 -5.93
CA TYR A 366 8.24 -15.81 -6.40
C TYR A 366 8.27 -14.29 -6.25
N GLU A 367 9.05 -13.74 -5.30
CA GLU A 367 9.32 -12.30 -5.25
C GLU A 367 10.08 -11.84 -6.51
N GLU A 368 11.10 -12.58 -6.93
CA GLU A 368 11.87 -12.31 -8.15
C GLU A 368 11.04 -12.46 -9.43
N GLU A 369 10.22 -13.50 -9.53
CA GLU A 369 9.29 -13.67 -10.65
C GLU A 369 8.28 -12.51 -10.74
N VAL A 370 7.77 -12.03 -9.60
CA VAL A 370 6.89 -10.86 -9.57
C VAL A 370 7.64 -9.63 -10.07
N ASP A 371 8.89 -9.44 -9.64
CA ASP A 371 9.73 -8.31 -10.09
C ASP A 371 9.95 -8.34 -11.61
N ASN A 372 10.36 -9.48 -12.16
CA ASN A 372 10.61 -9.66 -13.59
C ASN A 372 9.33 -9.40 -14.44
N MET A 373 8.18 -9.87 -13.95
CA MET A 373 6.89 -9.64 -14.62
C MET A 373 6.47 -8.18 -14.58
N VAL A 374 6.72 -7.48 -13.48
CA VAL A 374 6.44 -6.04 -13.35
C VAL A 374 7.29 -5.23 -14.32
N ASP A 375 8.59 -5.56 -14.44
CA ASP A 375 9.50 -4.87 -15.34
C ASP A 375 9.12 -5.12 -16.81
N THR A 376 8.78 -6.37 -17.16
CA THR A 376 8.31 -6.75 -18.50
C THR A 376 6.98 -6.07 -18.87
N LEU A 377 6.04 -6.00 -17.92
CA LEU A 377 4.78 -5.30 -18.15
C LEU A 377 5.02 -3.82 -18.43
N THR A 378 5.96 -3.20 -17.70
CA THR A 378 6.28 -1.78 -17.87
C THR A 378 6.93 -1.51 -19.23
N SER A 379 7.84 -2.38 -19.69
CA SER A 379 8.52 -2.20 -20.98
C SER A 379 7.61 -2.45 -22.19
N LEU A 380 6.68 -3.41 -22.12
CA LEU A 380 5.74 -3.69 -23.21
C LEU A 380 4.64 -2.64 -23.36
N LEU A 381 4.29 -1.94 -22.26
CA LEU A 381 3.27 -0.91 -22.29
C LEU A 381 3.67 0.27 -23.18
N GLU A 382 4.94 0.68 -23.19
CA GLU A 382 5.38 1.86 -23.94
C GLU A 382 5.14 1.73 -25.46
N PRO A 383 5.58 0.64 -26.14
CA PRO A 383 5.24 0.41 -27.55
C PRO A 383 3.73 0.33 -27.80
N PHE A 384 3.00 -0.36 -26.92
CA PHE A 384 1.54 -0.50 -27.05
C PHE A 384 0.84 0.86 -26.98
N ILE A 385 1.25 1.72 -26.04
CA ILE A 385 0.74 3.08 -25.89
C ILE A 385 1.03 3.91 -27.15
N ILE A 386 2.25 3.85 -27.68
CA ILE A 386 2.63 4.59 -28.89
C ILE A 386 1.76 4.16 -30.07
N VAL A 387 1.54 2.85 -30.24
CA VAL A 387 0.67 2.33 -31.30
C VAL A 387 -0.78 2.78 -31.10
N VAL A 388 -1.34 2.64 -29.90
CA VAL A 388 -2.73 3.02 -29.62
C VAL A 388 -2.94 4.53 -29.78
N LEU A 389 -2.06 5.36 -29.22
CA LEU A 389 -2.14 6.82 -29.36
C LEU A 389 -1.88 7.25 -30.81
N GLY A 390 -0.92 6.63 -31.49
CA GLY A 390 -0.64 6.88 -32.90
C GLY A 390 -1.85 6.58 -33.80
N VAL A 391 -2.52 5.45 -33.58
CA VAL A 391 -3.74 5.07 -34.31
C VAL A 391 -4.90 6.01 -33.96
N LEU A 392 -5.10 6.33 -32.68
CA LEU A 392 -6.19 7.22 -32.25
C LEU A 392 -6.00 8.64 -32.79
N VAL A 393 -4.83 9.25 -32.56
CA VAL A 393 -4.53 10.62 -32.98
C VAL A 393 -4.39 10.68 -34.50
N GLY A 394 -3.66 9.74 -35.11
CA GLY A 394 -3.51 9.67 -36.56
C GLY A 394 -4.84 9.45 -37.27
N GLY A 395 -5.68 8.54 -36.76
CA GLY A 395 -7.04 8.31 -37.28
C GLY A 395 -7.91 9.56 -37.19
N LEU A 396 -7.85 10.28 -36.07
CA LEU A 396 -8.55 11.57 -35.92
C LEU A 396 -8.03 12.60 -36.93
N VAL A 397 -6.72 12.76 -37.06
CA VAL A 397 -6.13 13.72 -38.02
C VAL A 397 -6.54 13.36 -39.45
N ILE A 398 -6.38 12.11 -39.89
CA ILE A 398 -6.79 11.68 -41.23
C ILE A 398 -8.27 11.97 -41.46
N SER A 399 -9.12 11.63 -40.50
CA SER A 399 -10.56 11.87 -40.54
C SER A 399 -10.89 13.36 -40.74
N MET A 400 -10.10 14.27 -40.18
CA MET A 400 -10.30 15.72 -40.27
C MET A 400 -9.75 16.34 -41.56
N TYR A 401 -8.69 15.75 -42.14
CA TYR A 401 -8.09 16.25 -43.38
C TYR A 401 -8.70 15.63 -44.65
N LEU A 402 -9.29 14.44 -44.57
CA LEU A 402 -9.91 13.75 -45.71
C LEU A 402 -10.93 14.63 -46.47
N PRO A 403 -11.83 15.38 -45.80
CA PRO A 403 -12.78 16.25 -46.50
C PRO A 403 -12.09 17.37 -47.30
N ILE A 404 -10.93 17.86 -46.84
CA ILE A 404 -10.16 18.90 -47.54
C ILE A 404 -9.65 18.36 -48.88
N PHE A 405 -9.18 17.11 -48.92
CA PHE A 405 -8.69 16.47 -50.14
C PHE A 405 -9.81 16.17 -51.13
N GLU A 406 -10.96 15.67 -50.66
CA GLU A 406 -12.10 15.40 -51.54
C GLU A 406 -12.68 16.71 -52.12
N LEU A 407 -12.81 17.76 -51.30
CA LEU A 407 -13.25 19.07 -51.78
C LEU A 407 -12.27 19.69 -52.80
N GLY A 408 -10.97 19.48 -52.62
CA GLY A 408 -9.94 19.92 -53.57
C GLY A 408 -9.92 19.15 -54.90
N SER A 409 -10.60 17.99 -54.97
CA SER A 409 -10.73 17.19 -56.20
C SER A 409 -12.01 17.46 -57.00
N VAL A 410 -12.95 18.24 -56.42
CA VAL A 410 -14.25 18.61 -57.02
C VAL A 410 -14.21 20.02 -57.65
N ILE A 411 -13.08 20.73 -57.55
CA ILE A 411 -12.83 22.04 -58.19
C ILE A 411 -11.95 21.87 -59.42
#